data_AF-A0A1Y4AMV8-F1
#
_entry.id   AF-A0A1Y4AMV8-F1
#
_cell.length_a   1.000
_cell.length_b   1.000
_cell.length_c   1.000
_cell.angle_alpha   90.00
_cell.angle_beta   90.00
_cell.angle_gamma   90.00
#
_symmetry.space_group_name_H-M   'P 1'
#
loop_
_entity.id
_entity.type
_entity.pdbx_description
1 polymer ?
#
loop_
_entity_poly.entity_id
_entity_poly.type
_entity_poly.pdbx_seq_one_letter_code
_entity_poly.pdbx_strand_id
1 'polypeptide(L)'
;MECSDGEDDVCGYTEKGKVLIKEGAEHKDDLMMLPEKKEGWVNVYRDCDGVNITKDDNIYSSKDAAISSAQIIDRDNYVATDIIKWEE
;
A
#
# COMPACT_ATOMS: atom_id res chain seq x y z
N MET A 1 29.83 -28.57 -21.62
CA MET A 1 28.73 -27.76 -22.19
C MET A 1 28.19 -28.55 -23.36
N GLU A 2 27.09 -29.28 -23.14
CA GLU A 2 26.23 -29.84 -24.18
C GLU A 2 24.78 -29.79 -23.62
N CYS A 3 23.90 -29.07 -24.33
CA CYS A 3 22.44 -29.02 -24.19
C CYS A 3 21.85 -30.15 -25.08
N SER A 4 20.66 -30.74 -24.93
CA SER A 4 19.38 -30.39 -24.29
C SER A 4 18.42 -31.56 -24.55
N ASP A 5 17.70 -32.04 -23.53
CA ASP A 5 16.42 -32.73 -23.72
C ASP A 5 15.34 -31.80 -23.16
N GLY A 6 14.82 -30.95 -24.05
CA GLY A 6 13.76 -30.00 -23.72
C GLY A 6 12.42 -30.72 -23.65
N GLU A 7 12.01 -31.12 -22.44
CA GLU A 7 10.59 -31.24 -22.14
C GLU A 7 10.04 -29.83 -21.96
N ASP A 8 9.26 -29.37 -22.94
CA ASP A 8 8.42 -28.17 -22.80
C ASP A 8 7.33 -28.48 -21.76
N ASP A 9 7.66 -28.34 -20.48
CA ASP A 9 6.65 -28.32 -19.42
C ASP A 9 5.79 -27.07 -19.64
N VAL A 10 4.59 -27.29 -20.16
CA VAL A 10 3.58 -26.24 -20.34
C VAL A 10 3.12 -25.77 -18.97
N CYS A 11 3.83 -24.79 -18.40
CA CYS A 11 3.39 -24.05 -17.23
C CYS A 11 2.20 -23.16 -17.63
N GLY A 12 1.00 -23.70 -17.48
CA GLY A 12 -0.25 -22.96 -17.58
C GLY A 12 -0.59 -22.29 -16.25
N TYR A 13 -1.21 -21.11 -16.32
CA TYR A 13 -1.78 -20.44 -15.15
C TYR A 13 -3.29 -20.63 -15.15
N THR A 14 -3.86 -20.90 -13.97
CA THR A 14 -5.31 -20.82 -13.78
C THR A 14 -5.79 -19.38 -13.93
N GLU A 15 -7.10 -19.16 -14.16
CA GLU A 15 -7.70 -17.82 -14.15
C GLU A 15 -7.50 -17.05 -12.83
N LYS A 16 -7.05 -17.75 -11.76
CA LYS A 16 -6.69 -17.20 -10.46
C LYS A 16 -5.17 -16.96 -10.30
N GLY A 17 -4.39 -17.08 -11.37
CA GLY A 17 -2.94 -16.83 -11.38
C GLY A 17 -2.09 -17.94 -10.76
N LYS A 18 -2.67 -19.07 -10.36
CA LYS A 18 -1.90 -20.21 -9.81
C LYS A 18 -1.28 -21.04 -10.93
N VAL A 19 0.00 -21.38 -10.80
CA VAL A 19 0.69 -22.30 -11.71
C VAL A 19 0.09 -23.70 -11.56
N LEU A 20 -0.23 -24.33 -12.69
CA LEU A 20 -0.71 -25.70 -12.77
C LEU A 20 0.50 -26.66 -12.73
N ILE A 21 0.97 -27.02 -11.53
CA ILE A 21 1.93 -28.12 -11.36
C ILE A 21 1.25 -29.31 -10.67
N LYS A 22 1.70 -30.52 -10.98
CA LYS A 22 1.26 -31.78 -10.37
C LYS A 22 1.22 -31.68 -8.85
N GLU A 23 0.13 -32.21 -8.30
CA GLU A 23 -0.35 -32.16 -6.91
C GLU A 23 0.74 -32.04 -5.83
N GLY A 24 0.60 -31.01 -4.98
CA GLY A 24 1.08 -31.06 -3.60
C GLY A 24 2.20 -30.10 -3.19
N ALA A 25 2.71 -29.24 -4.07
CA ALA A 25 3.67 -28.21 -3.69
C ALA A 25 2.96 -26.88 -3.39
N GLU A 26 3.01 -26.42 -2.13
CA GLU A 26 2.67 -25.02 -1.80
C GLU A 26 3.71 -24.10 -2.47
N HIS A 27 3.25 -23.20 -3.33
CA HIS A 27 4.13 -22.33 -4.11
C HIS A 27 4.74 -21.23 -3.24
N LYS A 28 6.07 -21.27 -3.08
CA LYS A 28 6.88 -20.10 -2.67
C LYS A 28 6.94 -19.02 -3.77
N ASP A 29 6.40 -19.33 -4.95
CA ASP A 29 6.43 -18.51 -6.17
C ASP A 29 5.04 -18.03 -6.60
N ASP A 30 4.05 -18.01 -5.69
CA ASP A 30 2.73 -17.42 -5.96
C ASP A 30 2.94 -15.92 -6.28
N LEU A 31 3.03 -15.61 -7.57
CA LEU A 31 3.35 -14.29 -8.12
C LEU A 31 2.21 -13.26 -7.98
N MET A 32 1.11 -13.66 -7.33
CA MET A 32 -0.09 -12.85 -7.15
C MET A 32 -0.04 -12.17 -5.77
N MET A 33 0.40 -10.92 -5.74
CA MET A 33 0.20 -10.05 -4.59
C MET A 33 -1.28 -9.64 -4.57
N LEU A 34 -2.03 -10.08 -3.55
CA LEU A 34 -3.37 -9.58 -3.33
C LEU A 34 -3.29 -8.15 -2.78
N PRO A 35 -4.12 -7.20 -3.26
CA PRO A 35 -4.08 -5.83 -2.75
C PRO A 35 -4.34 -5.79 -1.25
N GLU A 36 -3.43 -5.18 -0.49
CA GLU A 36 -3.59 -4.98 0.94
C GLU A 36 -4.33 -3.67 1.21
N LYS A 37 -5.57 -3.77 1.69
CA LYS A 37 -6.35 -2.58 2.10
C LYS A 37 -5.76 -1.97 3.36
N LYS A 38 -5.41 -0.70 3.27
CA LYS A 38 -4.87 0.11 4.37
C LYS A 38 -5.74 1.31 4.66
N GLU A 39 -5.68 1.75 5.91
CA GLU A 39 -6.39 2.92 6.43
C GLU A 39 -5.46 3.69 7.36
N GLY A 40 -5.59 5.02 7.36
CA GLY A 40 -4.83 5.89 8.23
C GLY A 40 -5.44 7.28 8.32
N TRP A 41 -4.83 8.13 9.12
CA TRP A 41 -5.26 9.50 9.37
C TRP A 41 -4.18 10.47 8.89
N VAL A 42 -4.60 11.54 8.23
CA VAL A 42 -3.69 12.59 7.74
C VAL A 42 -4.19 13.95 8.22
N ASN A 43 -3.26 14.83 8.56
CA ASN A 43 -3.58 16.22 8.87
C ASN A 43 -3.53 17.06 7.60
N VAL A 44 -4.36 18.08 7.56
CA VAL A 44 -4.48 19.05 6.47
C VAL A 44 -4.18 20.42 7.04
N TYR A 45 -3.29 21.14 6.38
CA TYR A 45 -2.80 22.45 6.82
C TYR A 45 -3.02 23.48 5.72
N ARG A 46 -3.13 24.75 6.10
CA ARG A 46 -2.94 25.87 5.16
C ARG A 46 -1.46 25.99 4.85
N ASP A 47 -1.16 26.24 3.60
CA ASP A 47 0.20 26.60 3.21
C ASP A 47 0.56 27.99 3.76
N CYS A 48 1.85 28.32 3.79
CA CYS A 48 2.40 29.60 4.23
C CYS A 48 1.81 30.81 3.48
N ASP A 49 1.33 30.60 2.25
CA ASP A 49 0.64 31.62 1.44
C ASP A 49 -0.78 31.93 1.95
N GLY A 50 -1.30 31.13 2.88
CA GLY A 50 -2.65 31.25 3.48
C GLY A 50 -3.82 30.94 2.55
N VAL A 51 -3.54 30.72 1.26
CA VAL A 51 -4.54 30.44 0.20
C VAL A 51 -4.62 28.95 -0.12
N ASN A 52 -3.48 28.27 -0.16
CA ASN A 52 -3.41 26.87 -0.55
C ASN A 52 -3.61 25.94 0.65
N ILE A 53 -4.03 24.72 0.35
CA ILE A 53 -4.19 23.64 1.32
C ILE A 53 -3.18 22.54 0.98
N THR A 54 -2.42 22.12 1.98
CA THR A 54 -1.48 21.01 1.88
C THR A 54 -1.84 19.91 2.88
N LYS A 55 -1.28 18.72 2.67
CA LYS A 55 -1.42 17.58 3.58
C LYS A 55 -0.11 17.32 4.32
N ASP A 56 -0.22 16.69 5.47
CA ASP A 56 0.90 16.09 6.17
C ASP A 56 1.53 14.99 5.31
N ASP A 57 2.85 14.85 5.42
CA ASP A 57 3.58 13.73 4.84
C ASP A 57 3.42 12.46 5.70
N ASN A 58 3.01 12.61 6.96
CA ASN A 58 2.80 11.52 7.89
C ASN A 58 1.39 10.93 7.79
N ILE A 59 1.32 9.60 7.80
CA ILE A 59 0.08 8.86 7.97
C ILE A 59 0.06 8.26 9.39
N TYR A 60 -0.92 8.69 10.18
CA TYR A 60 -1.10 8.24 11.55
C TYR A 60 -2.02 7.03 11.63
N SER A 61 -1.71 6.10 12.52
CA SER A 61 -2.57 4.93 12.77
C SER A 61 -3.82 5.25 13.58
N SER A 62 -3.90 6.43 14.21
CA SER A 62 -5.07 6.88 14.96
C SER A 62 -5.31 8.38 14.82
N LYS A 63 -6.59 8.77 14.97
CA LYS A 63 -7.01 10.17 14.91
C LYS A 63 -6.37 11.02 16.02
N ASP A 64 -6.29 10.48 17.23
CA ASP A 64 -5.75 11.23 18.38
C ASP A 64 -4.25 11.50 18.22
N ALA A 65 -3.50 10.56 17.64
CA ALA A 65 -2.09 10.77 17.33
C ALA A 65 -1.90 11.88 16.30
N ALA A 66 -2.74 11.90 15.25
CA ALA A 66 -2.74 12.95 14.24
C ALA A 66 -3.10 14.32 14.84
N ILE A 67 -4.15 14.41 15.66
CA ILE A 67 -4.52 15.67 16.31
C ILE A 67 -3.43 16.16 17.26
N SER A 68 -2.81 15.25 18.01
CA SER A 68 -1.72 15.58 18.94
C SER A 68 -0.50 16.12 18.21
N SER A 69 -0.14 15.54 17.05
CA SER A 69 0.96 16.05 16.24
C SER A 69 0.65 17.42 15.66
N ALA A 70 -0.56 17.63 15.13
CA ALA A 70 -0.99 18.91 14.58
C ALA A 70 -0.92 20.05 15.60
N GLN A 71 -1.31 19.78 16.86
CA GLN A 71 -1.24 20.78 17.94
C GLN A 71 0.19 21.19 18.31
N ILE A 72 1.19 20.34 18.03
CA ILE A 72 2.59 20.58 18.36
C ILE A 72 3.33 21.23 17.19
N ILE A 73 3.06 20.78 15.96
CA ILE A 73 3.87 21.13 14.78
C ILE A 73 3.42 22.46 14.17
N ASP A 74 2.14 22.59 13.84
CA ASP A 74 1.62 23.75 13.13
C ASP A 74 0.14 23.99 13.46
N ARG A 75 -0.08 24.47 14.68
CA ARG A 75 -1.41 24.68 15.23
C ARG A 75 -2.19 25.76 14.48
N ASP A 76 -1.51 26.81 14.05
CA ASP A 76 -2.16 27.98 13.45
C ASP A 76 -2.58 27.71 12.01
N ASN A 77 -1.85 26.86 11.29
CA ASN A 77 -2.23 26.46 9.94
C ASN A 77 -3.05 25.18 9.89
N TYR A 78 -3.21 24.43 11.00
CA TYR A 78 -4.03 23.22 11.04
C TYR A 78 -5.48 23.51 10.65
N VAL A 79 -5.99 22.73 9.69
CA VAL A 79 -7.35 22.84 9.17
C VAL A 79 -8.21 21.68 9.64
N ALA A 80 -7.74 20.45 9.40
CA ALA A 80 -8.52 19.25 9.66
C ALA A 80 -7.64 18.01 9.78
N THR A 81 -8.20 16.96 10.36
CA THR A 81 -7.66 15.60 10.32
C THR A 81 -8.71 14.73 9.65
N ASP A 82 -8.31 13.99 8.62
CA ASP A 82 -9.21 13.15 7.84
C ASP A 82 -8.69 11.74 7.64
N ILE A 83 -9.61 10.82 7.36
CA ILE A 83 -9.29 9.41 7.12
C ILE A 83 -8.96 9.17 5.66
N ILE A 84 -7.89 8.43 5.40
CA ILE A 84 -7.48 8.01 4.07
C ILE A 84 -7.44 6.49 3.97
N LYS A 85 -7.77 5.98 2.79
CA LYS A 85 -7.81 4.55 2.48
C LYS A 85 -7.08 4.31 1.17
N TRP A 86 -6.24 3.29 1.13
CA TRP A 86 -5.48 2.92 -0.06
C TRP A 86 -5.27 1.40 -0.12
N GLU A 87 -4.79 0.93 -1.26
CA GLU A 87 -4.41 -0.46 -1.50
C GLU A 87 -2.94 -0.49 -1.92
N GLU A 88 -2.16 -1.41 -1.37
CA GLU A 88 -0.77 -1.72 -1.77
C GLU A 88 -0.67 -3.06 -2.47
#